data_AF-A0A357CUA5-F1
#
_entry.id   AF-A0A357CUA5-F1
#
_cell.length_a   1.000
_cell.length_b   1.000
_cell.length_c   1.000
_cell.angle_alpha   90.00
_cell.angle_beta   90.00
_cell.angle_gamma   90.00
#
_symmetry.space_group_name_H-M   'P 1'
#
loop_
_entity.id
_entity.type
_entity.pdbx_description
1 polymer ?
#
loop_
_entity_poly.entity_id
_entity_poly.type
_entity_poly.pdbx_seq_one_letter_code
_entity_poly.pdbx_strand_id
1 'polypeptide(L)'
;FNAVTQGLLDGPMATARVKGDYYGLALNTNTKILFYNKSLFDKAGVSVPKTMDEFFTVARKLSKKTGRQIWGYAEPALAGWNICPFIWSNGGEITDSEYKVASGYLNSAKNVDIIQKLADLYRDGAMTGFNQGAIPLTDGYAQGRYGMIIEGP
;
A
#
# COMPACT_ATOMS: atom_id res chain seq x y z
N PHE A 1 -1.38 34.05 -4.78
CA PHE A 1 -0.89 32.81 -4.13
C PHE A 1 -1.79 32.42 -2.96
N ASN A 2 -1.79 33.18 -1.86
CA ASN A 2 -2.56 32.84 -0.64
C ASN A 2 -4.06 32.56 -0.85
N ALA A 3 -4.72 33.34 -1.71
CA ALA A 3 -6.14 33.13 -2.03
C ALA A 3 -6.41 31.77 -2.73
N VAL A 4 -5.45 31.25 -3.49
CA VAL A 4 -5.57 29.96 -4.18
C VAL A 4 -5.24 28.82 -3.22
N THR A 5 -4.18 28.96 -2.42
CA THR A 5 -3.72 27.89 -1.52
C THR A 5 -4.68 27.59 -0.38
N GLN A 6 -5.53 28.55 0.04
CA GLN A 6 -6.58 28.32 1.05
C GLN A 6 -7.63 27.27 0.62
N GLY A 7 -7.81 27.06 -0.68
CA GLY A 7 -8.71 26.04 -1.21
C GLY A 7 -8.04 24.68 -1.44
N LEU A 8 -6.74 24.53 -1.13
CA LEU A 8 -5.96 23.32 -1.37
C LEU A 8 -5.68 22.59 -0.05
N LEU A 9 -5.50 21.27 -0.15
CA LEU A 9 -5.20 20.43 1.01
C LEU A 9 -3.76 20.68 1.51
N ASP A 10 -3.59 20.77 2.83
CA ASP A 10 -2.30 21.05 3.46
C ASP A 10 -1.23 19.99 3.13
N GLY A 11 -1.59 18.70 3.15
CA GLY A 11 -0.66 17.60 2.89
C GLY A 11 0.00 17.69 1.50
N PRO A 12 -0.78 17.71 0.41
CA PRO A 12 -0.26 17.94 -0.94
C PRO A 12 0.54 19.24 -1.07
N MET A 13 0.06 20.34 -0.48
CA MET A 13 0.77 21.61 -0.50
C MET A 13 2.13 21.54 0.20
N ALA A 14 2.25 20.78 1.29
CA ALA A 14 3.52 20.59 2.00
C ALA A 14 4.61 19.98 1.10
N THR A 15 4.24 19.15 0.12
CA THR A 15 5.21 18.55 -0.84
C THR A 15 5.80 19.57 -1.81
N ALA A 16 5.14 20.71 -2.03
CA ALA A 16 5.62 21.81 -2.85
C ALA A 16 6.45 22.84 -2.06
N ARG A 17 6.68 22.61 -0.76
CA ARG A 17 7.38 23.54 0.12
C ARG A 17 8.83 23.12 0.34
N VAL A 18 9.77 24.00 0.04
CA VAL A 18 11.21 23.78 0.23
C VAL A 18 11.78 24.95 1.02
N LYS A 19 12.44 24.66 2.15
CA LYS A 19 13.07 25.68 3.02
C LYS A 19 12.15 26.85 3.43
N GLY A 20 10.86 26.58 3.56
CA GLY A 20 9.86 27.57 3.99
C GLY A 20 9.07 28.20 2.86
N ASP A 21 9.56 28.14 1.62
CA ASP A 21 8.94 28.74 0.44
C ASP A 21 8.24 27.71 -0.44
N TYR A 22 7.18 28.13 -1.14
CA TYR A 22 6.46 27.27 -2.07
C TYR A 22 6.98 27.43 -3.49
N TYR A 23 7.24 26.31 -4.15
CA TYR A 23 7.74 26.24 -5.53
C TYR A 23 6.71 25.66 -6.50
N GLY A 24 5.49 25.40 -6.03
CA GLY A 24 4.40 24.86 -6.84
C GLY A 24 3.04 24.97 -6.14
N LEU A 25 1.99 24.71 -6.91
CA LEU A 25 0.64 24.52 -6.40
C LEU A 25 0.27 23.04 -6.57
N ALA A 26 -0.29 22.44 -5.54
CA ALA A 26 -0.80 21.08 -5.63
C ALA A 26 -1.99 21.05 -6.59
N LEU A 27 -1.80 20.47 -7.78
CA LEU A 27 -2.84 20.36 -8.80
C LEU A 27 -3.81 19.21 -8.51
N ASN A 28 -3.28 18.08 -8.07
CA ASN A 28 -4.02 16.87 -7.73
C ASN A 28 -3.35 16.14 -6.56
N THR A 29 -4.03 15.14 -6.01
CA THR A 29 -3.50 14.24 -4.98
C THR A 29 -3.64 12.82 -5.49
N ASN A 30 -2.55 12.05 -5.42
CA ASN A 30 -2.62 10.62 -5.60
C ASN A 30 -2.33 9.94 -4.24
N THR A 31 -3.17 8.98 -3.88
CA THR A 31 -3.03 8.16 -2.69
C THR A 31 -3.52 6.77 -3.00
N LYS A 32 -2.92 5.74 -2.41
CA LYS A 32 -3.46 4.39 -2.49
C LYS A 32 -4.45 4.15 -1.35
N ILE A 33 -5.54 3.45 -1.64
CA ILE A 33 -6.54 3.01 -0.66
C ILE A 33 -6.80 1.51 -0.81
N LEU A 34 -7.37 0.90 0.23
CA LEU A 34 -7.75 -0.50 0.21
C LEU A 34 -9.05 -0.70 -0.58
N PHE A 35 -8.97 -1.49 -1.65
CA PHE A 35 -10.13 -2.10 -2.28
C PHE A 35 -10.24 -3.55 -1.82
N TYR A 36 -11.47 -4.00 -1.55
CA TYR A 36 -11.72 -5.34 -1.02
C TYR A 36 -12.96 -6.00 -1.64
N ASN A 37 -12.86 -7.29 -1.91
CA ASN A 37 -13.94 -8.07 -2.51
C ASN A 37 -14.93 -8.54 -1.44
N LYS A 38 -16.07 -7.83 -1.30
CA LYS A 38 -17.11 -8.11 -0.29
C LYS A 38 -17.54 -9.59 -0.26
N SER A 39 -17.80 -10.20 -1.41
CA SER A 39 -18.20 -11.62 -1.47
C SER A 39 -17.12 -12.56 -0.94
N LEU A 40 -15.84 -12.27 -1.16
CA LEU A 40 -14.75 -13.07 -0.60
C LEU A 40 -14.64 -12.91 0.92
N PHE A 41 -14.86 -11.69 1.43
CA PHE A 41 -14.90 -11.39 2.86
C PHE A 41 -16.06 -12.10 3.55
N ASP A 42 -17.27 -12.00 3.01
CA ASP A 42 -18.47 -12.64 3.55
C ASP A 42 -18.30 -14.16 3.59
N LYS A 43 -17.79 -14.76 2.50
CA LYS A 43 -17.50 -16.21 2.42
C LYS A 43 -16.42 -16.68 3.39
N ALA A 44 -15.50 -15.80 3.79
CA ALA A 44 -14.44 -16.11 4.73
C ALA A 44 -14.80 -15.74 6.18
N GLY A 45 -15.93 -15.05 6.40
CA GLY A 45 -16.34 -14.59 7.73
C GLY A 45 -15.34 -13.61 8.36
N VAL A 46 -14.72 -12.74 7.55
CA VAL A 46 -13.72 -11.76 8.02
C VAL A 46 -14.23 -10.32 7.87
N SER A 47 -13.85 -9.46 8.80
CA SER A 47 -14.13 -8.02 8.75
C SER A 47 -13.09 -7.27 7.93
N VAL A 48 -13.46 -6.09 7.42
CA VAL A 48 -12.52 -5.17 6.76
C VAL A 48 -11.44 -4.74 7.76
N PRO A 49 -10.14 -4.92 7.44
CA PRO A 49 -9.07 -4.57 8.35
C PRO A 49 -8.98 -3.05 8.53
N LYS A 50 -8.71 -2.63 9.76
CA LYS A 50 -8.51 -1.23 10.17
C LYS A 50 -7.07 -0.94 10.58
N THR A 51 -6.28 -1.99 10.82
CA THR A 51 -4.86 -1.89 11.16
C THR A 51 -4.01 -2.72 10.19
N MET A 52 -2.71 -2.44 10.16
CA MET A 52 -1.78 -3.16 9.31
C MET A 52 -1.67 -4.65 9.70
N ASP A 53 -1.67 -4.95 10.99
CA ASP A 53 -1.62 -6.33 11.48
C ASP A 53 -2.91 -7.11 11.14
N GLU A 54 -4.07 -6.44 11.22
CA GLU A 54 -5.33 -7.00 10.73
C GLU A 54 -5.28 -7.26 9.21
N PHE A 55 -4.69 -6.35 8.43
CA PHE A 55 -4.55 -6.51 6.98
C PHE A 55 -3.79 -7.78 6.63
N PHE A 56 -2.61 -8.01 7.24
CA PHE A 56 -1.85 -9.25 6.99
C PHE A 56 -2.58 -10.51 7.46
N THR A 57 -3.34 -10.42 8.55
CA THR A 57 -4.15 -11.53 9.06
C THR A 57 -5.29 -11.87 8.10
N VAL A 58 -6.01 -10.86 7.62
CA VAL A 58 -7.12 -11.00 6.67
C VAL A 58 -6.62 -11.51 5.33
N ALA A 59 -5.48 -11.01 4.82
CA ALA A 59 -4.87 -11.50 3.59
C ALA A 59 -4.59 -13.02 3.66
N ARG A 60 -4.04 -13.51 4.77
CA ARG A 60 -3.85 -14.96 4.95
C ARG A 60 -5.17 -15.73 4.95
N LYS A 61 -6.19 -15.25 5.68
CA LYS A 61 -7.51 -15.91 5.76
C LYS A 61 -8.25 -15.96 4.42
N LEU A 62 -8.11 -14.94 3.59
CA LEU A 62 -8.74 -14.88 2.27
C LEU A 62 -8.07 -15.81 1.25
N SER A 63 -6.81 -16.15 1.48
CA SER A 63 -6.01 -16.95 0.56
C SER A 63 -6.41 -18.42 0.63
N LYS A 64 -6.89 -18.95 -0.50
CA LYS A 64 -7.38 -20.33 -0.58
C LYS A 64 -7.29 -20.88 -1.99
N LYS A 65 -7.07 -22.18 -2.09
CA LYS A 65 -7.13 -22.92 -3.35
C LYS A 65 -8.40 -23.77 -3.37
N THR A 66 -9.50 -23.19 -3.87
CA THR A 66 -10.80 -23.88 -3.97
C THR A 66 -11.30 -23.80 -5.41
N GLY A 67 -11.01 -24.84 -6.19
CA GLY A 67 -11.20 -24.87 -7.66
C GLY A 67 -10.20 -23.98 -8.42
N ARG A 68 -10.06 -22.73 -8.00
CA ARG A 68 -9.04 -21.77 -8.46
C ARG A 68 -8.30 -21.15 -7.28
N GLN A 69 -7.09 -20.68 -7.56
CA GLN A 69 -6.29 -19.96 -6.58
C GLN A 69 -6.88 -18.56 -6.35
N ILE A 70 -7.14 -18.24 -5.08
CA ILE A 70 -7.46 -16.90 -4.59
C ILE A 70 -6.30 -16.47 -3.70
N TRP A 71 -5.75 -15.28 -3.96
CA TRP A 71 -4.77 -14.63 -3.10
C TRP A 71 -5.48 -13.55 -2.30
N GLY A 72 -5.14 -13.43 -1.02
CA GLY A 72 -5.75 -12.44 -0.15
C GLY A 72 -5.28 -11.03 -0.46
N TYR A 73 -4.06 -10.88 -0.98
CA TYR A 73 -3.54 -9.60 -1.45
C TYR A 73 -2.86 -9.74 -2.81
N ALA A 74 -2.94 -8.69 -3.63
CA ALA A 74 -2.12 -8.55 -4.81
C ALA A 74 -1.55 -7.14 -4.94
N GLU A 75 -0.32 -7.05 -5.42
CA GLU A 75 0.40 -5.82 -5.71
C GLU A 75 1.15 -5.98 -7.04
N PRO A 76 0.98 -5.07 -8.03
CA PRO A 76 1.56 -5.21 -9.37
C PRO A 76 3.08 -5.02 -9.45
N ALA A 77 3.73 -4.43 -8.45
CA ALA A 77 5.17 -4.18 -8.48
C ALA A 77 5.76 -4.05 -7.07
N LEU A 78 7.09 -4.00 -6.97
CA LEU A 78 7.83 -3.82 -5.71
C LEU A 78 8.60 -2.48 -5.69
N ALA A 79 8.12 -1.49 -6.44
CA ALA A 79 8.74 -0.17 -6.52
C ALA A 79 8.29 0.74 -5.36
N GLY A 80 8.87 1.95 -5.28
CA GLY A 80 8.55 2.91 -4.21
C GLY A 80 7.06 3.23 -4.11
N TRP A 81 6.34 3.35 -5.23
CA TRP A 81 4.88 3.56 -5.24
C TRP A 81 4.10 2.44 -4.52
N ASN A 82 4.61 1.22 -4.58
CA ASN A 82 3.95 0.03 -4.07
C ASN A 82 4.33 -0.24 -2.61
N ILE A 83 5.59 0.00 -2.24
CA ILE A 83 6.15 -0.41 -0.96
C ILE A 83 6.19 0.74 0.06
N CYS A 84 6.48 1.98 -0.35
CA CYS A 84 6.57 3.11 0.58
C CYS A 84 5.26 3.37 1.37
N PRO A 85 4.05 3.22 0.80
CA PRO A 85 2.82 3.36 1.57
C PRO A 85 2.73 2.41 2.79
N PHE A 86 3.25 1.20 2.67
CA PHE A 86 3.33 0.27 3.80
C PHE A 86 4.34 0.73 4.86
N ILE A 87 5.51 1.22 4.42
CA ILE A 87 6.55 1.76 5.31
C ILE A 87 6.01 2.93 6.14
N TRP A 88 5.45 3.94 5.48
CA TRP A 88 4.94 5.13 6.17
C TRP A 88 3.74 4.79 7.06
N SER A 89 2.85 3.90 6.62
CA SER A 89 1.71 3.44 7.43
C SER A 89 2.14 2.60 8.64
N ASN A 90 3.33 2.00 8.61
CA ASN A 90 3.94 1.31 9.75
C ASN A 90 4.79 2.26 10.64
N GLY A 91 4.73 3.57 10.38
CA GLY A 91 5.47 4.60 11.12
C GLY A 91 6.98 4.57 10.88
N GLY A 92 7.41 4.01 9.75
CA GLY A 92 8.79 4.03 9.26
C GLY A 92 9.04 5.18 8.28
N GLU A 93 10.30 5.41 7.94
CA GLU A 93 10.75 6.47 7.04
C GLU A 93 11.90 5.99 6.15
N ILE A 94 12.15 6.66 5.03
CA ILE A 94 13.24 6.31 4.10
C ILE A 94 14.53 7.07 4.41
N THR A 95 14.40 8.32 4.86
CA THR A 95 15.50 9.20 5.24
C THR A 95 15.16 9.96 6.52
N ASP A 96 16.12 10.72 7.03
CA ASP A 96 15.85 11.82 7.95
C ASP A 96 14.94 12.90 7.32
N SER A 97 14.44 13.80 8.18
CA SER A 97 13.54 14.88 7.78
C SER A 97 14.19 15.95 6.89
N GLU A 98 15.53 15.99 6.84
CA GLU A 98 16.29 16.85 5.93
C GLU A 98 16.66 16.17 4.60
N TYR A 99 16.30 14.89 4.41
CA TYR A 99 16.60 14.10 3.22
C TYR A 99 18.10 13.94 2.91
N LYS A 100 18.95 13.92 3.95
CA LYS A 100 20.42 13.83 3.87
C LYS A 100 20.96 12.46 4.29
N VAL A 101 20.24 11.71 5.12
CA VAL A 101 20.71 10.46 5.71
C VAL A 101 19.66 9.36 5.51
N ALA A 102 20.03 8.30 4.80
CA ALA A 102 19.18 7.12 4.62
C ALA A 102 19.52 5.97 5.59
N SER A 103 20.80 5.80 5.91
CA SER A 103 21.25 4.77 6.86
C SER A 103 20.63 4.99 8.24
N GLY A 104 20.10 3.93 8.83
CA GLY A 104 19.34 3.97 10.09
C GLY A 104 17.84 4.22 9.90
N TYR A 105 17.43 4.88 8.80
CA TYR A 105 16.02 5.09 8.44
C TYR A 105 15.53 3.99 7.51
N LEU A 106 16.16 3.87 6.33
CA LEU A 106 15.83 2.87 5.31
C LEU A 106 15.89 1.44 5.87
N ASN A 107 16.93 1.13 6.64
CA ASN A 107 17.12 -0.17 7.31
C ASN A 107 16.69 -0.17 8.79
N SER A 108 15.81 0.75 9.20
CA SER A 108 15.25 0.78 10.55
C SER A 108 14.50 -0.52 10.87
N ALA A 109 14.38 -0.86 12.15
CA ALA A 109 13.62 -2.04 12.59
C ALA A 109 12.16 -2.04 12.09
N LYS A 110 11.52 -0.86 12.01
CA LYS A 110 10.15 -0.71 11.51
C LYS A 110 10.03 -1.01 10.01
N ASN A 111 11.01 -0.57 9.21
CA ASN A 111 11.03 -0.87 7.78
C ASN A 111 11.34 -2.35 7.55
N VAL A 112 12.27 -2.92 8.30
CA VAL A 112 12.58 -4.36 8.23
C VAL A 112 11.35 -5.19 8.59
N ASP A 113 10.61 -4.82 9.65
CA ASP A 113 9.36 -5.51 10.06
C ASP A 113 8.34 -5.57 8.91
N ILE A 114 8.02 -4.42 8.31
CA ILE A 114 6.96 -4.38 7.29
C ILE A 114 7.36 -5.10 5.99
N ILE A 115 8.64 -4.99 5.59
CA ILE A 115 9.17 -5.72 4.43
C ILE A 115 9.17 -7.22 4.71
N GLN A 116 9.54 -7.64 5.93
CA GLN A 116 9.49 -9.04 6.33
C GLN A 116 8.06 -9.57 6.32
N LYS A 117 7.08 -8.81 6.82
CA LYS A 117 5.65 -9.18 6.77
C LYS A 117 5.15 -9.37 5.33
N LEU A 118 5.55 -8.52 4.38
CA LEU A 118 5.23 -8.69 2.95
C LEU A 118 5.90 -9.92 2.35
N ALA A 119 7.19 -10.14 2.66
CA ALA A 119 7.93 -11.31 2.18
C ALA A 119 7.34 -12.63 2.72
N ASP A 120 6.94 -12.66 3.99
CA ASP A 120 6.28 -13.81 4.60
C ASP A 120 4.89 -14.02 4.00
N LEU A 121 4.12 -12.95 3.76
CA LEU A 121 2.82 -13.06 3.11
C LEU A 121 2.93 -13.66 1.70
N TYR A 122 3.98 -13.32 0.95
CA TYR A 122 4.29 -13.95 -0.33
C TYR A 122 4.67 -15.43 -0.17
N ARG A 123 5.56 -15.75 0.78
CA ARG A 123 5.98 -17.13 1.08
C ARG A 123 4.80 -18.03 1.48
N ASP A 124 3.85 -17.47 2.22
CA ASP A 124 2.61 -18.14 2.64
C ASP A 124 1.63 -18.37 1.46
N GLY A 125 1.96 -17.90 0.25
CA GLY A 125 1.09 -17.98 -0.92
C GLY A 125 -0.11 -17.02 -0.85
N ALA A 126 -0.05 -16.01 0.03
CA ALA A 126 -1.14 -15.09 0.29
C ALA A 126 -1.00 -13.73 -0.41
N MET A 127 0.13 -13.51 -1.09
CA MET A 127 0.41 -12.34 -1.94
C MET A 127 0.83 -12.76 -3.34
N THR A 128 0.48 -11.97 -4.35
CA THR A 128 0.95 -12.12 -5.74
C THR A 128 0.87 -10.79 -6.50
N GLY A 129 0.95 -10.81 -7.83
CA GLY A 129 0.66 -9.67 -8.72
C GLY A 129 1.89 -9.13 -9.43
N PHE A 130 3.03 -9.07 -8.73
CA PHE A 130 4.31 -8.55 -9.24
C PHE A 130 5.13 -9.58 -10.03
N ASN A 131 4.72 -10.85 -9.97
CA ASN A 131 5.44 -11.95 -10.64
C ASN A 131 5.13 -11.97 -12.14
N GLN A 132 6.11 -12.43 -12.93
CA GLN A 132 5.89 -12.66 -14.36
C GLN A 132 4.71 -13.62 -14.59
N GLY A 133 3.81 -13.26 -15.50
CA GLY A 133 2.61 -14.06 -15.81
C GLY A 133 1.49 -13.94 -14.78
N ALA A 134 1.61 -13.06 -13.78
CA ALA A 134 0.49 -12.73 -12.91
C ALA A 134 -0.64 -12.08 -13.71
N ILE A 135 -1.88 -12.29 -13.27
CA ILE A 135 -3.05 -11.65 -13.86
C ILE A 135 -2.96 -10.16 -13.52
N PRO A 136 -3.16 -9.24 -14.48
CA PRO A 136 -3.16 -7.80 -14.22
C PRO A 136 -4.02 -7.45 -13.01
N LEU A 137 -3.58 -6.50 -12.19
CA LEU A 137 -4.14 -6.25 -10.86
C LEU A 137 -5.66 -6.05 -10.89
N THR A 138 -6.14 -5.14 -11.74
CA THR A 138 -7.56 -4.79 -11.87
C THR A 138 -8.38 -5.94 -12.44
N ASP A 139 -7.86 -6.66 -13.44
CA ASP A 139 -8.52 -7.82 -14.05
C ASP A 139 -8.66 -8.97 -13.04
N GLY A 140 -7.59 -9.28 -12.32
CA GLY A 140 -7.60 -10.33 -11.31
C GLY A 140 -8.52 -10.00 -10.14
N TYR A 141 -8.58 -8.73 -9.74
CA TYR A 141 -9.54 -8.25 -8.76
C TYR A 141 -10.99 -8.38 -9.26
N ALA A 142 -11.28 -7.95 -10.49
CA ALA A 142 -12.60 -8.06 -11.12
C ALA A 142 -13.07 -9.52 -11.24
N GLN A 143 -12.14 -10.45 -11.51
CA GLN A 143 -12.42 -11.89 -11.59
C GLN A 143 -12.55 -12.56 -10.20
N GLY A 144 -12.34 -11.83 -9.11
CA GLY A 144 -12.34 -12.37 -7.75
C GLY A 144 -11.17 -13.33 -7.49
N ARG A 145 -10.02 -13.09 -8.15
CA ARG A 145 -8.75 -13.79 -7.88
C ARG A 145 -8.00 -13.16 -6.71
N TYR A 146 -8.24 -11.88 -6.45
CA TYR A 146 -7.59 -11.10 -5.40
C TYR A 146 -8.63 -10.63 -4.38
N GLY A 147 -8.41 -10.97 -3.10
CA GLY A 147 -9.30 -10.57 -2.00
C GLY A 147 -9.21 -9.09 -1.68
N MET A 148 -8.00 -8.55 -1.72
CA MET A 148 -7.67 -7.16 -1.49
C MET A 148 -6.64 -6.68 -2.50
N ILE A 149 -6.73 -5.41 -2.88
CA ILE A 149 -5.69 -4.66 -3.59
C ILE A 149 -5.58 -3.29 -2.92
N ILE A 150 -4.39 -2.70 -2.92
CA ILE A 150 -4.19 -1.31 -2.52
C ILE A 150 -3.87 -0.56 -3.80
N GLU A 151 -4.70 0.42 -4.18
CA GLU A 151 -4.53 1.14 -5.45
C GLU A 151 -5.00 2.59 -5.37
N GLY A 152 -4.51 3.44 -6.26
CA GLY A 152 -4.88 4.86 -6.35
C GLY A 152 -5.82 5.21 -7.51
N PRO A 153 -6.33 6.45 -7.54
CA PRO A 153 -7.10 7.00 -8.66
C PRO A 153 -6.25 7.21 -9.92
#